data_AF-A0A397PE39-F1
#
_entry.id   AF-A0A397PE39-F1
#
_cell.length_a   1.000
_cell.length_b   1.000
_cell.length_c   1.000
_cell.angle_alpha   90.00
_cell.angle_beta   90.00
_cell.angle_gamma   90.00
#
_symmetry.space_group_name_H-M   'P 1'
#
loop_
_entity.id
_entity.type
_entity.pdbx_description
1 polymer ?
#
loop_
_entity_poly.entity_id
_entity_poly.type
_entity_poly.pdbx_seq_one_letter_code
_entity_poly.pdbx_strand_id
1 'polypeptide(L)'
;MREAAAEQVDQEILEEKAASLTRAGRRVETALKAIRAYDAGEQPDADRGELLDEAARAVWALLIQRELCGFRDEKRTIEQYDIPRDVMVRVGRI
;
A
#
# COMPACT_ATOMS: atom_id res chain seq x y z
N MET A 1 8.90 22.42 30.27
CA MET A 1 8.19 21.16 30.59
C MET A 1 7.04 20.88 29.63
N ARG A 2 6.13 21.83 29.33
CA ARG A 2 5.06 21.65 28.33
C ARG A 2 5.55 21.48 26.89
N GLU A 3 6.62 22.18 26.52
CA GLU A 3 7.21 22.15 25.17
C GLU A 3 7.87 20.79 24.86
N ALA A 4 8.71 20.28 25.78
CA ALA A 4 9.30 18.94 25.67
C ALA A 4 8.25 17.80 25.59
N ALA A 5 7.10 17.94 26.25
CA ALA A 5 6.03 16.95 26.16
C ALA A 5 5.31 17.00 24.80
N ALA A 6 5.16 18.18 24.20
CA ALA A 6 4.61 18.30 22.84
C ALA A 6 5.57 17.72 21.79
N GLU A 7 6.87 18.00 21.92
CA GLU A 7 7.90 17.44 21.04
C GLU A 7 7.95 15.91 21.09
N GLN A 8 7.78 15.31 22.28
CA GLN A 8 7.74 13.85 22.40
C GLN A 8 6.54 13.24 21.63
N VAL A 9 5.35 13.82 21.77
CA VAL A 9 4.16 13.36 21.05
C VAL A 9 4.34 13.50 19.54
N ASP A 10 4.97 14.59 19.07
CA ASP A 10 5.26 14.78 17.65
C ASP A 10 6.23 13.70 17.11
N GLN A 11 7.25 13.32 17.89
CA GLN A 11 8.14 12.22 17.52
C GLN A 11 7.40 10.88 17.45
N GLU A 12 6.58 10.55 18.45
CA GLU A 12 5.77 9.32 18.45
C GLU A 12 4.82 9.25 17.23
N ILE A 13 4.21 10.38 16.86
CA ILE A 13 3.37 10.47 15.65
C ILE A 13 4.19 10.24 14.38
N LEU A 14 5.40 10.80 14.29
CA LEU A 14 6.28 10.60 13.13
C LEU A 14 6.71 9.14 13.00
N GLU A 15 7.08 8.50 14.11
CA GLU A 15 7.44 7.09 14.16
C GLU A 15 6.27 6.19 13.72
N GLU A 16 5.07 6.43 14.25
CA GLU A 16 3.89 5.64 13.88
C GLU A 16 3.50 5.84 12.40
N LYS A 17 3.65 7.05 11.86
CA LYS A 17 3.45 7.32 10.42
C LYS A 17 4.44 6.52 9.57
N ALA A 18 5.71 6.51 9.94
CA ALA A 18 6.75 5.75 9.23
C ALA A 18 6.48 4.24 9.29
N ALA A 19 6.10 3.73 10.46
CA ALA A 19 5.73 2.33 10.66
C ALA A 19 4.50 1.95 9.83
N SER A 20 3.47 2.79 9.81
CA SER A 20 2.24 2.60 9.04
C SER A 20 2.51 2.54 7.53
N LEU A 21 3.31 3.47 6.99
CA LEU A 21 3.73 3.44 5.58
C LEU A 21 4.51 2.16 5.24
N THR A 22 5.44 1.76 6.10
CA THR A 22 6.23 0.53 5.91
C THR A 22 5.33 -0.70 5.83
N ARG A 23 4.34 -0.81 6.73
CA ARG A 23 3.38 -1.93 6.73
C ARG A 23 2.50 -1.91 5.48
N ALA A 24 2.02 -0.74 5.06
CA ALA A 24 1.21 -0.60 3.85
C ALA A 24 1.99 -1.01 2.59
N GLY A 25 3.24 -0.55 2.45
CA GLY A 25 4.12 -0.93 1.33
C GLY A 25 4.35 -2.44 1.25
N ARG A 26 4.66 -3.09 2.38
CA ARG A 26 4.84 -4.55 2.45
C ARG A 26 3.59 -5.33 2.05
N ARG A 27 2.39 -4.83 2.40
CA ARG A 27 1.13 -5.44 1.99
C ARG A 27 0.94 -5.37 0.47
N VAL A 28 1.23 -4.22 -0.15
CA VAL A 28 1.22 -4.07 -1.61
C VAL A 28 2.21 -5.04 -2.25
N GLU A 29 3.46 -5.09 -1.79
CA GLU A 29 4.47 -6.01 -2.33
C GLU A 29 4.02 -7.48 -2.26
N THR A 30 3.40 -7.87 -1.13
CA THR A 30 2.89 -9.23 -0.91
C THR A 30 1.74 -9.56 -1.87
N ALA A 31 0.76 -8.66 -1.99
CA ALA A 31 -0.39 -8.87 -2.86
C ALA A 31 0.01 -8.92 -4.35
N LEU A 32 0.91 -8.04 -4.78
CA LEU A 32 1.44 -8.05 -6.14
C LEU A 32 2.27 -9.30 -6.43
N LYS A 33 3.03 -9.80 -5.44
CA LYS A 33 3.74 -11.07 -5.56
C LYS A 33 2.77 -12.25 -5.73
N ALA A 34 1.63 -12.25 -5.03
CA ALA A 34 0.63 -13.29 -5.16
C ALA A 34 0.01 -13.33 -6.57
N ILE A 35 -0.30 -12.16 -7.15
CA ILE A 35 -0.76 -12.06 -8.54
C ILE A 35 0.30 -12.61 -9.50
N ARG A 36 1.57 -12.22 -9.34
CA ARG A 36 2.66 -12.72 -10.19
C ARG A 36 2.85 -14.24 -10.09
N ALA A 37 2.75 -14.80 -8.89
CA ALA A 37 2.84 -16.25 -8.67
C ALA A 37 1.67 -16.98 -9.33
N TYR A 38 0.45 -16.43 -9.23
CA TYR A 38 -0.71 -16.95 -9.97
C TYR A 38 -0.48 -16.92 -11.48
N ASP A 39 -0.05 -15.77 -12.02
CA ASP A 39 0.20 -15.59 -13.46
C ASP A 39 1.34 -16.50 -13.98
N ALA A 40 2.28 -16.89 -13.11
CA ALA A 40 3.32 -17.87 -13.39
C ALA A 40 2.86 -19.35 -13.29
N GLY A 41 1.60 -19.60 -12.90
CA GLY A 41 1.05 -20.95 -12.72
C GLY A 41 1.47 -21.64 -11.43
N GLU A 42 2.05 -20.91 -10.46
CA GLU A 42 2.51 -21.46 -9.18
C GLU A 42 1.36 -21.71 -8.19
N GLN A 43 0.17 -21.14 -8.46
CA GLN A 43 -1.02 -21.22 -7.60
C GLN A 43 -2.27 -21.54 -8.43
N PRO A 44 -2.37 -22.75 -9.04
CA PRO A 44 -3.43 -23.08 -10.00
C PRO A 44 -4.85 -23.08 -9.40
N ASP A 45 -4.97 -23.27 -8.08
CA ASP A 45 -6.26 -23.30 -7.38
C ASP A 45 -6.70 -21.93 -6.83
N ALA A 46 -5.88 -20.88 -6.95
CA ALA A 46 -6.23 -19.56 -6.45
C ALA A 46 -7.21 -18.83 -7.39
N ASP A 47 -8.02 -17.92 -6.85
CA ASP A 47 -8.87 -17.06 -7.66
C ASP A 47 -8.13 -15.75 -7.98
N ARG A 48 -7.76 -15.56 -9.25
CA ARG A 48 -7.10 -14.33 -9.71
C ARG A 48 -7.92 -13.08 -9.40
N GLY A 49 -9.25 -13.18 -9.46
CA GLY A 49 -10.18 -12.10 -9.14
C GLY A 49 -10.02 -11.61 -7.71
N GLU A 50 -10.00 -12.53 -6.75
CA GLU A 50 -9.79 -12.23 -5.33
C GLU A 50 -8.40 -11.65 -5.06
N LEU A 51 -7.36 -12.17 -5.71
CA LEU A 51 -6.00 -11.65 -5.61
C LEU A 51 -5.90 -10.19 -6.08
N LEU A 52 -6.60 -9.87 -7.16
CA LEU A 52 -6.64 -8.51 -7.70
C LEU A 52 -7.46 -7.56 -6.81
N ASP A 53 -8.53 -8.04 -6.19
CA ASP A 53 -9.31 -7.26 -5.22
C ASP A 53 -8.49 -6.97 -3.95
N GLU A 54 -7.71 -7.95 -3.48
CA GLU A 54 -6.81 -7.77 -2.34
C GLU A 54 -5.67 -6.79 -2.66
N ALA A 55 -5.05 -6.91 -3.84
CA ALA A 55 -4.06 -5.95 -4.29
C ALA A 55 -4.65 -4.53 -4.42
N ALA A 56 -5.88 -4.40 -4.93
CA ALA A 56 -6.53 -3.10 -5.05
C ALA A 56 -6.78 -2.47 -3.67
N ARG A 57 -7.25 -3.24 -2.68
CA ARG A 57 -7.41 -2.75 -1.30
C ARG A 57 -6.08 -2.31 -0.69
N ALA A 58 -5.02 -3.10 -0.88
CA ALA A 58 -3.69 -2.78 -0.37
C ALA A 58 -3.12 -1.49 -1.01
N VAL A 59 -3.28 -1.35 -2.33
CA VAL A 59 -2.85 -0.16 -3.07
C VAL A 59 -3.63 1.07 -2.64
N TRP A 60 -4.96 1.00 -2.56
CA TRP A 60 -5.79 2.10 -2.07
C TRP A 60 -5.36 2.55 -0.67
N ALA A 61 -5.17 1.61 0.25
CA ALA A 61 -4.72 1.92 1.61
C ALA A 61 -3.33 2.60 1.64
N LEU A 62 -2.39 2.16 0.79
CA LEU A 62 -1.09 2.80 0.67
C LEU A 62 -1.20 4.23 0.12
N LEU A 63 -2.02 4.46 -0.90
CA LEU A 63 -2.22 5.79 -1.49
C LEU A 63 -2.79 6.76 -0.45
N ILE A 64 -3.83 6.36 0.28
CA ILE A 64 -4.39 7.17 1.37
C ILE A 64 -3.33 7.45 2.45
N GLN A 65 -2.58 6.44 2.89
CA GLN A 65 -1.54 6.65 3.90
C GLN A 65 -0.46 7.63 3.43
N ARG A 66 -0.08 7.57 2.15
CA ARG A 66 0.88 8.48 1.54
C ARG A 66 0.35 9.91 1.52
N GLU A 67 -0.91 10.11 1.16
CA GLU A 67 -1.55 11.43 1.20
C GLU A 67 -1.60 12.02 2.61
N LEU A 68 -1.96 11.21 3.63
CA LEU A 68 -1.96 11.60 5.04
C LEU A 68 -0.56 12.00 5.55
N CYS A 69 0.49 11.46 4.94
CA CYS A 69 1.87 11.80 5.22
C CYS A 69 2.43 12.90 4.29
N GLY A 70 1.62 13.48 3.40
CA GLY A 70 2.02 14.58 2.50
C GLY A 70 2.62 14.14 1.15
N PHE A 71 2.65 12.85 0.84
CA PHE A 71 3.16 12.29 -0.42
C PHE A 71 2.03 12.10 -1.44
N ARG A 72 1.82 13.06 -2.33
CA ARG A 72 0.65 13.08 -3.24
C ARG A 72 0.93 12.63 -4.68
N ASP A 73 2.14 12.18 -4.97
CA ASP A 73 2.50 11.68 -6.30
C ASP A 73 2.08 10.21 -6.45
N GLU A 74 0.81 10.01 -6.82
CA GLU A 74 0.24 8.70 -7.09
C GLU A 74 0.95 8.01 -8.26
N LYS A 75 1.26 8.74 -9.34
CA LYS A 75 1.91 8.17 -10.54
C LYS A 75 3.26 7.56 -10.20
N ARG A 76 4.08 8.28 -9.43
CA ARG A 76 5.36 7.76 -8.95
C ARG A 76 5.19 6.52 -8.08
N THR A 77 4.10 6.43 -7.33
CA THR A 77 3.80 5.25 -6.48
C THR A 77 3.44 4.04 -7.34
N ILE A 78 2.61 4.24 -8.37
CA ILE A 78 2.26 3.20 -9.35
C ILE A 78 3.52 2.66 -10.03
N GLU A 79 4.41 3.54 -10.47
CA GLU A 79 5.69 3.18 -11.09
C GLU A 79 6.61 2.46 -10.10
N GLN A 80 6.74 2.95 -8.87
CA GLN A 80 7.64 2.38 -7.86
C GLN A 80 7.32 0.92 -7.52
N TYR A 81 6.03 0.57 -7.48
CA TYR A 81 5.58 -0.77 -7.10
C TYR A 81 5.26 -1.67 -8.32
N ASP A 82 5.45 -1.17 -9.54
CA ASP A 82 5.03 -1.83 -10.78
C ASP A 82 3.57 -2.30 -10.73
N ILE A 83 2.65 -1.41 -10.30
CA ILE A 83 1.25 -1.76 -10.06
C ILE A 83 0.56 -2.10 -11.40
N PRO A 84 0.03 -3.32 -11.58
CA PRO A 84 -0.65 -3.71 -12.79
C PRO A 84 -1.91 -2.89 -13.08
N ARG A 85 -2.23 -2.68 -14.36
CA ARG A 85 -3.40 -1.90 -14.78
C ARG A 85 -4.72 -2.48 -14.28
N ASP A 86 -4.85 -3.80 -14.22
CA ASP A 86 -6.04 -4.50 -13.73
C ASP A 86 -6.26 -4.34 -12.21
N VAL A 87 -5.20 -4.08 -11.45
CA VAL A 87 -5.29 -3.64 -10.05
C VAL A 87 -5.82 -2.21 -9.99
N MET A 88 -5.26 -1.27 -10.76
CA MET A 88 -5.72 0.14 -10.77
C MET A 88 -7.17 0.30 -11.24
N VAL A 89 -7.61 -0.51 -12.20
CA VAL A 89 -9.02 -0.54 -12.64
C VAL A 89 -9.97 -0.92 -11.50
N ARG A 90 -9.52 -1.75 -10.55
CA ARG A 90 -10.30 -2.13 -9.37
C ARG A 90 -10.24 -1.09 -8.26
N VAL A 91 -9.10 -0.44 -8.06
CA VAL A 91 -8.97 0.67 -7.08
C VAL A 91 -10.04 1.72 -7.33
N GLY A 92 -10.29 2.10 -8.59
CA GLY A 92 -11.35 3.06 -8.94
C GLY A 92 -12.80 2.59 -8.73
N ARG A 93 -13.01 1.36 -8.25
CA ARG A 93 -14.34 0.81 -7.91
C ARG A 93 -14.59 0.70 -6.40
N ILE A 94 -13.52 0.84 -5.59
CA ILE A 94 -13.59 0.86 -4.13
C ILE A 94 -14.20 2.19 -3.70
#